data_AF-A0A9Q3V176-F1
#
_entry.id   AF-A0A9Q3V176-F1
#
_cell.length_a   1.000
_cell.length_b   1.000
_cell.length_c   1.000
_cell.angle_alpha   90.00
_cell.angle_beta   90.00
_cell.angle_gamma   90.00
#
_symmetry.space_group_name_H-M   'P 1'
#
loop_
_entity.id
_entity.type
_entity.pdbx_description
1 polymer ?
#
loop_
_entity_poly.entity_id
_entity_poly.type
_entity_poly.pdbx_seq_one_letter_code
_entity_poly.pdbx_strand_id
1 'polypeptide(L)'
;MNKIFLILFLSIFSLGFSQKKKKSKSKVVAEKETVIIYTLEEAQTSAEARIIAGFIKQNPGHEKNDELKRKLITIIMADNSIEAKPTIKPISKDKIEKIVSNSELNKGKTIASNSKTTTPERTVSYASAGSSSKKSAPSEEGKKTASYLTHLFNNDPSDKEAYINIRNKSKCRLIVKISGKKYYNLDVPANGQNFIMVEKGDYVLTTSVCDAKYSSLKKINKDIEIQLDVAE
;
A
#
# COMPACT_ATOMS: atom_id res chain seq x y z
N MET A 1 44.88 0.42 -63.08
CA MET A 1 44.72 -0.74 -62.19
C MET A 1 44.18 -0.28 -60.84
N ASN A 2 43.01 0.37 -60.79
CA ASN A 2 42.64 1.20 -59.63
C ASN A 2 41.27 0.84 -59.02
N LYS A 3 40.58 -0.18 -59.56
CA LYS A 3 39.24 -0.60 -59.07
C LYS A 3 39.27 -1.86 -58.20
N ILE A 4 40.40 -2.57 -58.16
CA ILE A 4 40.56 -3.81 -57.38
C ILE A 4 40.95 -3.50 -55.92
N PHE A 5 41.67 -2.40 -55.67
CA PHE A 5 42.05 -1.99 -54.31
C PHE A 5 40.87 -1.52 -53.44
N LEU A 6 39.81 -0.99 -54.06
CA LEU A 6 38.62 -0.52 -53.33
C LEU A 6 37.76 -1.68 -52.78
N ILE A 7 37.83 -2.86 -53.40
CA ILE A 7 37.08 -4.05 -52.96
C ILE A 7 37.83 -4.76 -51.83
N LEU A 8 39.16 -4.69 -51.80
CA LEU A 8 39.96 -5.30 -50.73
C LEU A 8 39.85 -4.52 -49.39
N PHE A 9 39.67 -3.20 -49.43
CA PHE A 9 39.46 -2.41 -48.21
C PHE A 9 38.05 -2.56 -47.60
N LEU A 10 37.04 -2.90 -48.41
CA LEU A 10 35.66 -3.07 -47.94
C LEU A 10 35.43 -4.39 -47.17
N SER A 11 36.33 -5.37 -47.32
CA SER A 11 36.21 -6.70 -46.71
C SER A 11 36.88 -6.82 -45.32
N ILE A 12 37.70 -5.84 -44.92
CA ILE A 12 38.47 -5.91 -43.66
C ILE A 12 37.70 -5.25 -42.50
N PHE A 13 36.72 -4.40 -42.77
CA PHE A 13 35.95 -3.70 -41.72
C PHE A 13 34.77 -4.50 -41.14
N SER A 14 34.55 -5.75 -41.60
CA SER A 14 33.46 -6.61 -41.12
C SER A 14 33.84 -7.44 -39.87
N LEU A 15 35.09 -7.39 -39.41
CA LEU A 15 35.52 -8.03 -38.16
C LEU A 15 35.24 -7.12 -36.96
N GLY A 16 33.97 -6.75 -36.79
CA GLY A 16 33.48 -6.10 -35.58
C GLY A 16 33.57 -7.06 -34.40
N PHE A 17 34.29 -6.64 -33.35
CA PHE A 17 34.46 -7.32 -32.07
C PHE A 17 33.16 -7.96 -31.56
N SER A 18 33.08 -9.29 -31.65
CA SER A 18 32.07 -10.08 -30.93
C SER A 18 32.47 -10.12 -29.45
N GLN A 19 32.11 -9.07 -28.71
CA GLN A 19 32.10 -9.08 -27.26
C GLN A 19 31.15 -10.20 -26.82
N LYS A 20 31.72 -11.33 -26.37
CA LYS A 20 30.99 -12.38 -25.66
C LYS A 20 30.32 -11.76 -24.43
N LYS A 21 29.08 -11.27 -24.59
CA LYS A 21 28.22 -10.97 -23.46
C LYS A 21 28.03 -12.28 -22.69
N LYS A 22 28.64 -12.37 -21.50
CA LYS A 22 28.30 -13.38 -20.49
C LYS A 22 26.77 -13.40 -20.38
N LYS A 23 26.14 -14.51 -20.76
CA LYS A 23 24.73 -14.77 -20.45
C LYS A 23 24.62 -14.90 -18.94
N SER A 24 24.39 -13.77 -18.26
CA SER A 24 23.78 -13.77 -16.94
C SER A 24 22.47 -14.53 -17.08
N LYS A 25 22.30 -15.62 -16.33
CA LYS A 25 21.01 -16.29 -16.22
C LYS A 25 20.02 -15.23 -15.72
N SER A 26 19.15 -14.75 -16.60
CA SER A 26 18.18 -13.71 -16.25
C SER A 26 17.14 -14.36 -15.36
N LYS A 27 17.17 -14.02 -14.07
CA LYS A 27 16.16 -14.43 -13.11
C LYS A 27 14.84 -13.78 -13.53
N VAL A 28 13.81 -14.59 -13.80
CA VAL A 28 12.50 -14.12 -14.27
C VAL A 28 11.62 -13.85 -13.05
N VAL A 29 11.03 -12.66 -12.99
CA VAL A 29 10.03 -12.34 -11.97
C VAL A 29 8.71 -12.93 -12.43
N ALA A 30 8.14 -13.82 -11.61
CA ALA A 30 6.81 -14.35 -11.87
C ALA A 30 5.79 -13.32 -11.39
N GLU A 31 4.98 -12.80 -12.31
CA GLU A 31 3.85 -11.93 -12.00
C GLU A 31 2.57 -12.76 -12.14
N LYS A 32 1.82 -12.90 -11.04
CA LYS A 32 0.49 -13.51 -11.07
C LYS A 32 -0.53 -12.46 -10.66
N GLU A 33 -1.18 -11.85 -11.65
CA GLU A 33 -2.39 -11.07 -11.41
C GLU A 33 -3.56 -12.05 -11.29
N THR A 34 -3.90 -12.42 -10.05
CA THR A 34 -5.07 -13.24 -9.75
C THR A 34 -6.13 -12.41 -9.07
N VAL A 35 -7.40 -12.71 -9.36
CA VAL A 35 -8.48 -12.40 -8.41
C VAL A 35 -8.03 -12.96 -7.06
N ILE A 36 -7.98 -12.10 -6.05
CA ILE A 36 -7.54 -12.49 -4.72
C ILE A 36 -8.46 -13.63 -4.28
N ILE A 37 -7.94 -14.82 -3.99
CA ILE A 37 -8.73 -15.90 -3.39
C ILE A 37 -8.10 -16.13 -2.03
N TYR A 38 -8.78 -15.70 -0.98
CA TYR A 38 -8.38 -16.00 0.38
C TYR A 38 -8.94 -17.38 0.75
N THR A 39 -8.08 -18.25 1.26
CA THR A 39 -8.49 -19.58 1.74
C THR A 39 -8.86 -19.56 3.23
N LEU A 40 -9.65 -20.53 3.67
CA LEU A 40 -10.02 -20.65 5.08
C LEU A 40 -8.80 -20.87 5.96
N GLU A 41 -7.89 -21.74 5.54
CA GLU A 41 -6.66 -22.06 6.25
C GLU A 41 -5.77 -20.82 6.42
N GLU A 42 -5.58 -20.03 5.36
CA GLU A 42 -4.86 -18.75 5.45
C GLU A 42 -5.55 -17.78 6.42
N ALA A 43 -6.88 -17.64 6.36
CA ALA A 43 -7.60 -16.77 7.30
C ALA A 43 -7.49 -17.25 8.76
N GLN A 44 -7.54 -18.56 9.00
CA GLN A 44 -7.44 -19.15 10.33
C GLN A 44 -6.03 -19.07 10.93
N THR A 45 -4.99 -19.16 10.12
CA THR A 45 -3.59 -19.13 10.58
C THR A 45 -2.97 -17.74 10.56
N SER A 46 -3.51 -16.81 9.76
CA SER A 46 -2.95 -15.47 9.59
C SER A 46 -3.13 -14.57 10.82
N ALA A 47 -2.12 -13.76 11.11
CA ALA A 47 -2.20 -12.60 12.02
C ALA A 47 -2.61 -11.30 11.31
N GLU A 48 -2.72 -11.33 9.98
CA GLU A 48 -3.06 -10.17 9.16
C GLU A 48 -4.58 -10.00 9.05
N ALA A 49 -5.08 -8.89 9.59
CA ALA A 49 -6.50 -8.51 9.51
C ALA A 49 -7.04 -8.55 8.07
N ARG A 50 -6.21 -8.20 7.08
CA ARG A 50 -6.56 -8.16 5.66
C ARG A 50 -6.92 -9.52 5.07
N ILE A 51 -6.18 -10.56 5.42
CA ILE A 51 -6.40 -11.93 4.92
C ILE A 51 -7.73 -12.46 5.46
N ILE A 52 -7.98 -12.21 6.75
CA ILE A 52 -9.22 -12.62 7.43
C ILE A 52 -10.42 -11.89 6.81
N ALA A 53 -10.32 -10.57 6.67
CA ALA A 53 -11.37 -9.74 6.08
C ALA A 53 -11.68 -10.11 4.63
N GLY A 54 -10.63 -10.36 3.86
CA GLY A 54 -10.74 -10.80 2.48
C GLY A 54 -11.51 -12.11 2.32
N PHE A 55 -11.23 -13.11 3.17
CA PHE A 55 -11.97 -14.38 3.18
C PHE A 55 -13.46 -14.15 3.48
N ILE A 56 -13.76 -13.37 4.52
CA ILE A 56 -15.15 -13.07 4.93
C ILE A 56 -15.91 -12.39 3.78
N LYS A 57 -15.26 -11.44 3.09
CA LYS A 57 -15.87 -10.73 1.94
C LYS A 57 -16.18 -11.67 0.78
N GLN A 58 -15.29 -12.61 0.48
CA GLN A 58 -15.41 -13.50 -0.67
C GLN A 58 -16.39 -14.65 -0.44
N ASN A 59 -16.64 -15.01 0.82
CA ASN A 59 -17.46 -16.15 1.19
C ASN A 59 -18.62 -15.72 2.11
N PRO A 60 -19.58 -14.90 1.62
CA PRO A 60 -20.72 -14.48 2.43
C PRO A 60 -21.55 -15.71 2.82
N GLY A 61 -21.69 -15.96 4.13
CA GLY A 61 -22.45 -17.10 4.67
C GLY A 61 -21.62 -18.35 5.03
N HIS A 62 -20.28 -18.32 4.89
CA HIS A 62 -19.43 -19.42 5.34
C HIS A 62 -19.55 -19.68 6.86
N GLU A 63 -19.59 -20.95 7.27
CA GLU A 63 -19.79 -21.40 8.67
C GLU A 63 -18.79 -20.79 9.67
N LYS A 64 -17.54 -20.58 9.23
CA LYS A 64 -16.46 -20.00 10.04
C LYS A 64 -16.43 -18.48 10.10
N ASN A 65 -17.34 -17.78 9.41
CA ASN A 65 -17.30 -16.32 9.36
C ASN A 65 -17.47 -15.66 10.73
N ASP A 66 -18.26 -16.22 11.64
CA ASP A 66 -18.45 -15.61 12.97
C ASP A 66 -17.19 -15.73 13.82
N GLU A 67 -16.48 -16.85 13.73
CA GLU A 67 -15.17 -17.05 14.35
C GLU A 67 -14.14 -16.08 13.78
N LEU A 68 -14.08 -15.97 12.45
CA LEU A 68 -13.15 -15.08 11.74
C LEU A 68 -13.44 -13.60 12.02
N LYS A 69 -14.70 -13.17 12.13
CA LYS A 69 -15.06 -11.79 12.53
C LYS A 69 -14.57 -11.47 13.93
N ARG A 70 -14.73 -12.39 14.90
CA ARG A 70 -14.22 -12.20 16.27
C ARG A 70 -12.71 -12.10 16.30
N LYS A 71 -12.03 -12.98 15.56
CA LYS A 71 -10.57 -12.95 15.39
C LYS A 71 -10.10 -11.62 14.79
N LEU A 72 -10.78 -11.16 13.74
CA LEU A 72 -10.51 -9.87 13.09
C LEU A 72 -10.64 -8.69 14.04
N ILE A 73 -11.73 -8.63 14.82
CA ILE A 73 -11.95 -7.59 15.83
C ILE A 73 -10.81 -7.62 16.87
N THR A 74 -10.43 -8.81 17.32
CA THR A 74 -9.35 -8.98 18.31
C THR A 74 -8.03 -8.42 17.79
N ILE A 75 -7.66 -8.71 16.54
CA ILE A 75 -6.43 -8.20 15.91
C ILE A 75 -6.47 -6.67 15.78
N ILE A 76 -7.56 -6.12 15.26
CA ILE A 76 -7.72 -4.67 15.09
C ILE A 76 -7.65 -3.94 16.44
N MET A 77 -8.20 -4.55 17.50
CA MET A 77 -8.15 -3.98 18.84
C MET A 77 -6.76 -4.15 19.49
N ALA A 78 -6.06 -5.25 19.23
CA ALA A 78 -4.71 -5.52 19.74
C ALA A 78 -3.64 -4.58 19.15
N ASP A 79 -3.81 -4.04 17.95
CA ASP A 79 -2.92 -3.00 17.39
C ASP A 79 -2.99 -1.64 18.14
N ASN A 80 -3.86 -1.53 19.15
CA ASN A 80 -3.89 -0.43 20.13
C ASN A 80 -3.16 -0.80 21.45
N SER A 81 -2.51 -1.96 21.50
CA SER A 81 -1.76 -2.46 22.65
C SER A 81 -0.36 -1.89 22.67
N ILE A 82 -0.20 -0.78 23.39
CA ILE A 82 0.99 -0.29 24.11
C ILE A 82 2.35 -0.89 23.68
N GLU A 83 2.80 -0.66 22.45
CA GLU A 83 4.20 -0.91 22.09
C GLU A 83 4.84 0.39 21.57
N ALA A 84 5.89 0.79 22.29
CA ALA A 84 6.66 2.04 22.22
C ALA A 84 5.93 3.32 22.69
N LYS A 85 5.92 3.56 24.01
CA LYS A 85 5.83 4.92 24.56
C LYS A 85 7.14 5.66 24.21
N PRO A 86 7.17 6.69 23.34
CA PRO A 86 8.32 7.57 23.30
C PRO A 86 8.42 8.24 24.67
N THR A 87 9.54 8.05 25.37
CA THR A 87 9.84 8.81 26.58
C THR A 87 10.17 10.24 26.16
N ILE A 88 9.14 11.08 26.07
CA ILE A 88 9.31 12.52 25.91
C ILE A 88 9.76 13.04 27.28
N LYS A 89 11.07 13.31 27.42
CA LYS A 89 11.52 14.21 28.48
C LYS A 89 10.90 15.58 28.17
N PRO A 90 10.12 16.19 29.10
CA PRO A 90 9.47 17.47 28.83
C PRO A 90 10.53 18.54 28.52
N ILE A 91 10.35 19.22 27.39
CA ILE A 91 11.11 20.42 27.04
C ILE A 91 10.81 21.50 28.10
N SER A 92 11.86 22.19 28.58
CA SER A 92 11.74 23.24 29.59
C SER A 92 10.94 24.45 29.06
N LYS A 93 10.27 25.14 29.99
CA LYS A 93 9.37 26.29 29.71
C LYS A 93 10.04 27.38 28.85
N ASP A 94 11.34 27.57 28.99
CA ASP A 94 12.13 28.59 28.28
C ASP A 94 12.16 28.38 26.76
N LYS A 95 11.95 27.14 26.27
CA LYS A 95 11.89 26.86 24.83
C LYS A 95 10.51 27.12 24.23
N ILE A 96 9.46 27.09 25.06
CA ILE A 96 8.07 27.31 24.66
C ILE A 96 7.82 28.81 24.44
N GLU A 97 8.40 29.67 25.28
CA GLU A 97 8.26 31.13 25.17
C GLU A 97 8.88 31.69 23.87
N LYS A 98 10.01 31.13 23.41
CA LYS A 98 10.64 31.52 22.14
C LYS A 98 9.82 31.21 20.89
N ILE A 99 8.89 30.25 20.97
CA ILE A 99 8.08 29.82 19.81
C ILE A 99 6.82 30.68 19.69
N VAL A 100 6.26 31.13 20.81
CA VAL A 100 5.00 31.91 20.85
C VAL A 100 5.20 33.37 20.42
N SER A 101 6.42 33.92 20.51
CA SER A 101 6.68 35.33 20.17
C SER A 101 6.76 35.67 18.67
N ASN A 102 6.73 34.70 17.76
CA ASN A 102 7.07 34.92 16.34
C ASN A 102 5.94 34.72 15.31
N SER A 103 4.67 34.75 15.71
CA SER A 103 3.57 34.80 14.74
C SER A 103 2.75 36.08 14.90
N GLU A 104 3.23 37.15 14.27
CA GLU A 104 2.34 38.18 13.76
C GLU A 104 1.38 37.55 12.75
N LEU A 105 0.08 37.85 12.88
CA LEU A 105 -0.96 37.95 11.84
C LEU A 105 -2.33 37.77 12.50
N ASN A 106 -2.79 38.80 13.22
CA ASN A 106 -4.22 38.98 13.51
C ASN A 106 -4.60 40.43 13.24
N LYS A 107 -5.01 40.72 12.00
CA LYS A 107 -5.80 41.91 11.65
C LYS A 107 -6.86 41.55 10.61
N GLY A 108 -8.12 41.80 11.00
CA GLY A 108 -9.30 41.94 10.13
C GLY A 108 -9.98 40.62 9.76
N LYS A 109 -11.31 40.51 9.64
CA LYS A 109 -12.39 41.51 9.61
C LYS A 109 -13.70 40.72 9.70
N THR A 110 -14.67 41.29 10.43
CA THR A 110 -16.05 40.81 10.57
C THR A 110 -16.80 40.80 9.23
N ILE A 111 -17.76 39.88 9.01
CA ILE A 111 -19.09 40.09 8.37
C ILE A 111 -20.00 38.87 8.69
N ALA A 112 -21.23 39.17 9.11
CA ALA A 112 -22.34 38.24 9.35
C ALA A 112 -23.09 37.90 8.04
N SER A 113 -23.73 36.72 7.96
CA SER A 113 -25.15 36.55 7.54
C SER A 113 -25.59 35.08 7.45
N ASN A 114 -26.86 34.93 7.83
CA ASN A 114 -27.78 33.81 7.93
C ASN A 114 -27.98 32.97 6.63
N SER A 115 -28.25 31.66 6.73
CA SER A 115 -29.48 31.02 6.17
C SER A 115 -29.48 29.49 6.31
N LYS A 116 -30.65 28.98 6.70
CA LYS A 116 -31.11 27.57 6.72
C LYS A 116 -30.80 26.81 5.42
N THR A 117 -30.45 25.52 5.53
CA THR A 117 -30.97 24.44 4.67
C THR A 117 -30.82 23.09 5.39
N THR A 118 -31.95 22.39 5.48
CA THR A 118 -32.20 21.03 5.96
C THR A 118 -31.55 19.96 5.08
N THR A 119 -30.81 19.03 5.68
CA THR A 119 -30.52 17.69 5.14
C THR A 119 -30.56 16.67 6.29
N PRO A 120 -31.18 15.49 6.11
CA PRO A 120 -31.37 14.53 7.19
C PRO A 120 -30.04 13.82 7.48
N GLU A 121 -29.56 14.01 8.71
CA GLU A 121 -28.47 13.26 9.31
C GLU A 121 -28.91 11.80 9.47
N ARG A 122 -28.42 10.92 8.60
CA ARG A 122 -28.58 9.47 8.80
C ARG A 122 -27.62 9.04 9.91
N THR A 123 -28.09 9.15 11.13
CA THR A 123 -27.48 8.51 12.31
C THR A 123 -27.42 7.00 12.08
N VAL A 124 -26.26 6.49 11.71
CA VAL A 124 -25.97 5.06 11.81
C VAL A 124 -25.75 4.74 13.28
N SER A 125 -26.77 4.13 13.87
CA SER A 125 -26.74 3.55 15.20
C SER A 125 -25.75 2.39 15.20
N TYR A 126 -24.52 2.66 15.61
CA TYR A 126 -23.64 1.61 16.11
C TYR A 126 -24.23 1.17 17.45
N ALA A 127 -24.71 -0.08 17.51
CA ALA A 127 -25.09 -0.71 18.76
C ALA A 127 -23.92 -0.60 19.74
N SER A 128 -24.04 0.36 20.66
CA SER A 128 -23.16 0.55 21.80
C SER A 128 -23.48 -0.54 22.79
N ALA A 129 -22.62 -1.56 22.87
CA ALA A 129 -22.57 -2.48 23.98
C ALA A 129 -21.40 -2.08 24.89
N GLY A 130 -21.72 -1.59 26.09
CA GLY A 130 -20.93 -1.83 27.29
C GLY A 130 -19.70 -0.96 27.55
N SER A 131 -19.94 0.15 28.25
CA SER A 131 -19.13 0.87 29.24
C SER A 131 -17.65 0.53 29.51
N SER A 132 -16.90 1.63 29.57
CA SER A 132 -15.78 1.94 30.48
C SER A 132 -14.46 1.16 30.34
N SER A 133 -13.64 1.62 29.39
CA SER A 133 -12.19 1.71 29.60
C SER A 133 -11.63 2.83 28.72
N LYS A 134 -10.79 3.70 29.32
CA LYS A 134 -10.07 4.79 28.64
C LYS A 134 -9.49 4.30 27.31
N LYS A 135 -10.12 4.71 26.20
CA LYS A 135 -9.72 4.31 24.85
C LYS A 135 -8.46 5.08 24.48
N SER A 136 -7.32 4.40 24.50
CA SER A 136 -6.13 4.86 23.78
C SER A 136 -6.53 5.14 22.33
N ALA A 137 -6.11 6.28 21.81
CA ALA A 137 -6.31 6.59 20.40
C ALA A 137 -5.56 5.55 19.55
N PRO A 138 -6.13 5.12 18.40
CA PRO A 138 -5.46 4.13 17.58
C PRO A 138 -4.12 4.61 17.04
N SER A 139 -3.17 3.69 16.93
CA SER A 139 -1.89 3.89 16.22
C SER A 139 -2.17 4.32 14.77
N GLU A 140 -1.22 5.03 14.14
CA GLU A 140 -1.40 5.48 12.75
C GLU A 140 -1.52 4.29 11.80
N GLU A 141 -0.81 3.20 12.08
CA GLU A 141 -0.92 1.91 11.40
C GLU A 141 -2.32 1.30 11.60
N GLY A 142 -2.83 1.29 12.83
CA GLY A 142 -4.17 0.80 13.13
C GLY A 142 -5.27 1.60 12.41
N LYS A 143 -5.12 2.92 12.31
CA LYS A 143 -6.03 3.78 11.52
C LYS A 143 -6.00 3.43 10.04
N LYS A 144 -4.80 3.30 9.45
CA LYS A 144 -4.65 2.91 8.03
C LYS A 144 -5.25 1.55 7.74
N THR A 145 -5.03 0.58 8.62
CA THR A 145 -5.63 -0.76 8.51
C THR A 145 -7.15 -0.68 8.61
N ALA A 146 -7.70 0.07 9.57
CA ALA A 146 -9.15 0.24 9.69
C ALA A 146 -9.77 0.92 8.45
N SER A 147 -9.13 1.94 7.88
CA SER A 147 -9.56 2.60 6.65
C SER A 147 -9.52 1.64 5.45
N TYR A 148 -8.46 0.85 5.32
CA TYR A 148 -8.35 -0.19 4.29
C TYR A 148 -9.46 -1.23 4.42
N LEU A 149 -9.70 -1.73 5.63
CA LEU A 149 -10.74 -2.74 5.86
C LEU A 149 -12.14 -2.19 5.59
N THR A 150 -12.39 -0.96 6.02
CA THR A 150 -13.67 -0.27 5.75
C THR A 150 -13.91 -0.15 4.25
N HIS A 151 -12.89 0.30 3.52
CA HIS A 151 -12.94 0.40 2.05
C HIS A 151 -13.12 -0.98 1.40
N LEU A 152 -12.38 -1.99 1.87
CA LEU A 152 -12.52 -3.36 1.39
C LEU A 152 -13.94 -3.88 1.57
N PHE A 153 -14.64 -3.58 2.66
CA PHE A 153 -16.02 -4.04 2.85
C PHE A 153 -17.08 -3.15 2.19
N ASN A 154 -16.77 -1.88 1.91
CA ASN A 154 -17.65 -0.96 1.21
C ASN A 154 -17.50 -1.16 -0.31
N ASN A 155 -18.50 -1.73 -0.97
CA ASN A 155 -18.47 -1.91 -2.43
C ASN A 155 -19.04 -0.68 -3.15
N ASP A 156 -18.40 0.49 -3.02
CA ASP A 156 -18.79 1.68 -3.79
C ASP A 156 -17.97 1.81 -5.09
N PRO A 157 -18.57 1.57 -6.28
CA PRO A 157 -17.87 1.71 -7.54
C PRO A 157 -17.51 3.17 -7.88
N SER A 158 -18.16 4.15 -7.23
CA SER A 158 -17.99 5.58 -7.48
C SER A 158 -16.76 6.19 -6.78
N ASP A 159 -16.12 5.43 -5.89
CA ASP A 159 -14.90 5.86 -5.22
C ASP A 159 -13.83 6.28 -6.23
N LYS A 160 -13.15 7.40 -5.97
CA LYS A 160 -12.05 7.89 -6.83
C LYS A 160 -10.72 7.23 -6.50
N GLU A 161 -10.66 6.54 -5.38
CA GLU A 161 -9.47 5.92 -4.82
C GLU A 161 -9.62 4.39 -4.82
N ALA A 162 -8.49 3.70 -4.80
CA ALA A 162 -8.40 2.26 -4.73
C ALA A 162 -7.08 1.88 -4.05
N TYR A 163 -7.06 0.74 -3.39
CA TYR A 163 -5.87 0.21 -2.75
C TYR A 163 -5.08 -0.70 -3.68
N ILE A 164 -3.76 -0.56 -3.63
CA ILE A 164 -2.82 -1.52 -4.19
C ILE A 164 -2.19 -2.28 -3.02
N ASN A 165 -2.47 -3.57 -2.90
CA ASN A 165 -1.77 -4.47 -1.99
C ASN A 165 -0.60 -5.15 -2.73
N ILE A 166 0.60 -5.12 -2.16
CA ILE A 166 1.74 -5.88 -2.68
C ILE A 166 2.06 -7.00 -1.69
N ARG A 167 1.95 -8.25 -2.14
CA ARG A 167 2.36 -9.45 -1.39
C ARG A 167 3.74 -9.88 -1.87
N ASN A 168 4.72 -9.79 -0.98
CA ASN A 168 6.09 -10.18 -1.26
C ASN A 168 6.32 -11.62 -0.80
N LYS A 169 6.43 -12.55 -1.75
CA LYS A 169 6.79 -13.95 -1.49
C LYS A 169 8.29 -14.21 -1.55
N SER A 170 9.07 -13.20 -1.90
CA SER A 170 10.52 -13.30 -1.93
C SER A 170 11.14 -13.09 -0.54
N LYS A 171 12.36 -13.58 -0.39
CA LYS A 171 13.20 -13.38 0.80
C LYS A 171 13.82 -11.98 0.93
N CYS A 172 13.56 -11.06 -0.01
CA CYS A 172 14.18 -9.74 -0.03
C CYS A 172 13.16 -8.65 0.32
N ARG A 173 13.59 -7.64 1.08
CA ARG A 173 12.78 -6.42 1.25
C ARG A 173 12.66 -5.70 -0.09
N LEU A 174 11.45 -5.28 -0.44
CA LEU A 174 11.16 -4.58 -1.70
C LEU A 174 10.88 -3.11 -1.43
N ILE A 175 11.36 -2.25 -2.33
CA ILE A 175 10.89 -0.86 -2.43
C ILE A 175 10.17 -0.76 -3.77
N VAL A 176 8.85 -0.72 -3.75
CA VAL A 176 8.01 -0.63 -4.94
C VAL A 176 7.76 0.82 -5.25
N LYS A 177 8.20 1.26 -6.43
CA LYS A 177 7.95 2.60 -6.95
C LYS A 177 6.70 2.56 -7.81
N ILE A 178 5.69 3.34 -7.43
CA ILE A 178 4.39 3.42 -8.09
C ILE A 178 4.29 4.82 -8.69
N SER A 179 4.36 4.89 -10.01
CA SER A 179 4.44 6.15 -10.76
C SER A 179 3.21 6.33 -11.64
N GLY A 180 2.42 7.37 -11.41
CA GLY A 180 1.27 7.72 -12.24
C GLY A 180 0.94 9.20 -12.07
N LYS A 181 -0.30 9.52 -11.68
CA LYS A 181 -0.68 10.89 -11.30
C LYS A 181 0.19 11.46 -10.17
N LYS A 182 0.51 10.59 -9.20
CA LYS A 182 1.39 10.85 -8.06
C LYS A 182 2.45 9.76 -8.01
N TYR A 183 3.55 10.05 -7.31
CA TYR A 183 4.66 9.12 -7.10
C TYR A 183 4.65 8.62 -5.67
N TYR A 184 4.74 7.30 -5.51
CA TYR A 184 4.79 6.66 -4.20
C TYR A 184 5.94 5.66 -4.14
N ASN A 185 6.55 5.56 -2.95
CA ASN A 185 7.49 4.50 -2.61
C ASN A 185 6.85 3.67 -1.50
N LEU A 186 6.58 2.40 -1.80
CA LEU A 186 6.01 1.46 -0.85
C LEU A 186 7.09 0.45 -0.43
N ASP A 187 7.45 0.48 0.85
CA ASP A 187 8.34 -0.52 1.45
C ASP A 187 7.55 -1.77 1.80
N VAL A 188 7.97 -2.92 1.29
CA VAL A 188 7.33 -4.22 1.53
C VAL A 188 8.37 -5.17 2.14
N PRO A 189 8.18 -5.64 3.39
CA PRO A 189 9.13 -6.54 4.03
C PRO A 189 9.20 -7.90 3.32
N ALA A 190 10.33 -8.60 3.49
CA ALA A 190 10.51 -9.97 3.00
C ALA A 190 9.41 -10.90 3.56
N ASN A 191 8.86 -11.77 2.72
CA ASN A 191 7.76 -12.68 3.07
C ASN A 191 6.52 -12.00 3.69
N GLY A 192 6.36 -10.70 3.49
CA GLY A 192 5.27 -9.91 4.05
C GLY A 192 4.45 -9.19 2.98
N GLN A 193 3.68 -8.20 3.41
CA GLN A 193 2.83 -7.43 2.50
C GLN A 193 2.63 -6.02 3.01
N ASN A 194 2.46 -5.07 2.10
CA ASN A 194 2.09 -3.69 2.43
C ASN A 194 1.14 -3.14 1.38
N PHE A 195 0.40 -2.10 1.74
CA PHE A 195 -0.65 -1.53 0.92
C PHE A 195 -0.59 -0.01 0.89
N ILE A 196 -1.14 0.56 -0.17
CA ILE A 196 -1.25 2.01 -0.32
C ILE A 196 -2.54 2.37 -1.04
N MET A 197 -3.19 3.44 -0.58
CA MET A 197 -4.34 4.03 -1.24
C MET A 197 -3.85 5.01 -2.32
N VAL A 198 -4.35 4.84 -3.54
CA VAL A 198 -4.03 5.72 -4.67
C VAL A 198 -5.30 6.11 -5.40
N GLU A 199 -5.25 7.23 -6.13
CA GLU A 199 -6.33 7.57 -7.04
C GLU A 199 -6.40 6.56 -8.19
N LYS A 200 -7.62 6.21 -8.64
CA LYS A 200 -7.83 5.39 -9.83
C LYS A 200 -7.18 6.04 -11.06
N GLY A 201 -6.59 5.21 -11.91
CA GLY A 201 -5.84 5.62 -13.09
C GLY A 201 -4.79 4.61 -13.53
N ASP A 202 -3.94 5.00 -14.48
CA ASP A 202 -2.87 4.17 -15.01
C ASP A 202 -1.56 4.46 -14.27
N TYR A 203 -0.85 3.40 -13.89
CA TYR A 203 0.40 3.46 -13.12
C TYR A 203 1.47 2.54 -13.69
N VAL A 204 2.72 2.95 -13.55
CA VAL A 204 3.91 2.12 -13.78
C VAL A 204 4.43 1.67 -12.43
N LEU A 205 4.44 0.36 -12.19
CA LEU A 205 5.00 -0.24 -10.99
C LEU A 205 6.39 -0.78 -11.31
N THR A 206 7.39 -0.35 -10.55
CA THR A 206 8.77 -0.84 -10.71
C THR A 206 9.38 -1.23 -9.37
N THR A 207 10.12 -2.34 -9.35
CA THR A 207 10.89 -2.75 -8.17
C THR A 207 12.02 -3.71 -8.55
N SER A 208 12.90 -4.03 -7.60
CA SER A 208 13.90 -5.09 -7.73
C SER A 208 13.55 -6.21 -6.74
N VAL A 209 13.16 -7.37 -7.26
CA VAL A 209 12.82 -8.56 -6.47
C VAL A 209 14.05 -9.46 -6.39
N CYS A 210 14.81 -9.39 -5.30
CA CYS A 210 16.09 -10.10 -5.13
C CYS A 210 16.98 -10.02 -6.39
N ASP A 211 17.29 -8.80 -6.83
CA ASP A 211 18.11 -8.45 -8.00
C ASP A 211 17.46 -8.64 -9.39
N ALA A 212 16.26 -9.24 -9.45
CA ALA A 212 15.48 -9.31 -10.67
C ALA A 212 14.65 -8.02 -10.84
N LYS A 213 14.80 -7.33 -11.97
CA LYS A 213 14.02 -6.12 -12.26
C LYS A 213 12.59 -6.50 -12.62
N TYR A 214 11.65 -5.86 -11.95
CA TYR A 214 10.22 -5.92 -12.24
C TYR A 214 9.74 -4.56 -12.73
N SER A 215 8.96 -4.54 -13.81
CA SER A 215 8.30 -3.35 -14.34
C SER A 215 6.99 -3.76 -15.00
N SER A 216 5.87 -3.19 -14.56
CA SER A 216 4.54 -3.54 -15.09
C SER A 216 3.66 -2.29 -15.17
N LEU A 217 2.87 -2.20 -16.25
CA LEU A 217 1.84 -1.17 -16.41
C LEU A 217 0.53 -1.71 -15.83
N LYS A 218 -0.06 -0.97 -14.88
CA LYS A 218 -1.28 -1.37 -14.19
C LYS A 218 -2.34 -0.29 -14.28
N LYS A 219 -3.52 -0.70 -14.72
CA LYS A 219 -4.73 0.12 -14.72
C LYS A 219 -5.50 -0.14 -13.42
N ILE A 220 -5.51 0.86 -12.54
CA ILE A 220 -6.13 0.77 -11.22
C ILE A 220 -7.54 1.37 -11.30
N ASN A 221 -8.54 0.50 -11.42
CA ASN A 221 -9.96 0.87 -11.43
C ASN A 221 -10.73 0.37 -10.19
N LYS A 222 -10.11 -0.52 -9.42
CA LYS A 222 -10.60 -1.13 -8.17
C LYS A 222 -9.40 -1.57 -7.35
N ASP A 223 -9.64 -2.04 -6.14
CA ASP A 223 -8.58 -2.61 -5.31
C ASP A 223 -7.95 -3.82 -5.98
N ILE A 224 -6.63 -3.91 -5.95
CA ILE A 224 -5.87 -5.02 -6.52
C ILE A 224 -4.85 -5.56 -5.52
N GLU A 225 -4.47 -6.82 -5.70
CA GLU A 225 -3.30 -7.42 -5.07
C GLU A 225 -2.33 -7.89 -6.13
N ILE A 226 -1.05 -7.60 -5.92
CA ILE A 226 0.03 -8.07 -6.79
C ILE A 226 0.95 -8.91 -5.94
N GLN A 227 1.03 -10.19 -6.27
CA GLN A 227 2.00 -11.10 -5.68
C GLN A 227 3.30 -11.06 -6.48
N LEU A 228 4.40 -10.73 -5.81
CA LEU A 228 5.73 -10.73 -6.39
C LEU A 228 6.54 -11.87 -5.79
N ASP A 229 7.06 -12.71 -6.67
CA ASP A 229 7.94 -13.82 -6.33
C ASP A 229 9.07 -13.93 -7.35
N VAL A 230 10.10 -14.70 -7.00
CA VAL A 230 11.19 -15.00 -7.90
C VAL A 230 11.12 -16.48 -8.27
N ALA A 231 10.98 -16.77 -9.56
CA ALA A 231 11.11 -18.13 -10.04
C ALA A 231 12.53 -18.63 -9.73
N GLU A 232 12.64 -19.74 -9.01
CA GLU A 232 13.89 -20.48 -8.83
C GLU A 232 14.27 -21.26 -10.10
#